data_AF-A0A7J8WYP6-F1
#
_entry.id   AF-A0A7J8WYP6-F1
#
_cell.length_a   1.000
_cell.length_b   1.000
_cell.length_c   1.000
_cell.angle_alpha   90.00
_cell.angle_beta   90.00
_cell.angle_gamma   90.00
#
_symmetry.space_group_name_H-M   'P 1'
#
loop_
_entity.id
_entity.type
_entity.pdbx_description
1 polymer ?
#
loop_
_entity_poly.entity_id
_entity_poly.type
_entity_poly.pdbx_seq_one_letter_code
_entity_poly.pdbx_strand_id
1 'polypeptide(L)'
;MEGKQQTAQDIRIIVASLDPNVKVNFDAAFKPQIHQSCSGFVIRNEIGLILGSGAVKNDYISYSFSAEAIACIQAPKVCGGDGI
;
A
#
# COMPACT_ATOMS: atom_id res chain seq x y z
N MET A 1 -4.39 13.22 29.02
CA MET A 1 -3.36 12.78 28.08
C MET A 1 -3.91 12.95 26.67
N GLU A 2 -3.57 14.06 26.01
CA GLU A 2 -3.91 14.25 24.60
C GLU A 2 -3.00 13.35 23.76
N GLY A 3 -3.57 12.29 23.21
CA GLY A 3 -2.90 11.50 22.19
C GLY A 3 -2.75 12.37 20.96
N LYS A 4 -1.52 12.79 20.64
CA LYS A 4 -1.23 13.41 19.35
C LYS A 4 -1.80 12.51 18.26
N GLN A 5 -2.77 13.04 17.52
CA GLN A 5 -3.24 12.41 16.31
C GLN A 5 -2.05 12.37 15.36
N GLN A 6 -1.39 11.22 15.28
CA GLN A 6 -0.27 11.01 14.39
C GLN A 6 -0.86 11.13 12.97
N THR A 7 -0.64 12.27 12.35
CA THR A 7 -0.96 12.54 10.95
C THR A 7 -0.39 11.40 10.11
N ALA A 8 -1.21 10.82 9.24
CA ALA A 8 -0.74 9.94 8.17
C ALA A 8 0.49 10.58 7.54
N GLN A 9 1.65 9.96 7.72
CA GLN A 9 2.84 10.37 7.00
C GLN A 9 2.65 9.80 5.61
N ASP A 10 2.24 10.64 4.66
CA ASP A 10 2.08 10.32 3.24
C ASP A 10 3.48 10.02 2.67
N ILE A 11 4.02 8.83 2.96
CA ILE A 11 5.28 8.35 2.39
C ILE A 11 4.91 7.58 1.13
N ARG A 12 4.78 8.30 0.01
CA ARG A 12 4.60 7.67 -1.31
C ARG A 12 5.89 6.98 -1.72
N ILE A 13 5.99 5.68 -1.46
CA ILE A 13 7.06 4.85 -1.98
C ILE A 13 6.61 4.32 -3.35
N ILE A 14 7.42 4.60 -4.38
CA ILE A 14 7.25 4.01 -5.71
C ILE A 14 8.13 2.77 -5.76
N VAL A 15 7.54 1.58 -5.86
CA VAL A 15 8.29 0.35 -6.16
C VAL A 15 8.28 0.14 -7.66
N ALA A 16 9.47 0.03 -8.25
CA ALA A 16 9.62 -0.42 -9.62
C ALA A 16 9.30 -1.92 -9.68
N SER A 17 8.44 -2.32 -10.61
CA SER A 17 8.13 -3.73 -10.86
C SER A 17 9.37 -4.45 -11.45
N LEU A 18 9.34 -5.78 -11.46
CA LEU A 18 10.34 -6.59 -12.17
C LEU A 18 10.27 -6.39 -13.69
N ASP A 19 9.12 -5.95 -14.21
CA ASP A 19 9.02 -5.40 -15.55
C ASP A 19 9.46 -3.92 -15.49
N PRO A 20 10.54 -3.52 -16.21
CA PRO A 20 11.03 -2.15 -16.19
C PRO A 20 9.96 -1.12 -16.63
N ASN A 21 8.93 -1.57 -17.38
CA ASN A 21 7.88 -0.71 -17.90
C ASN A 21 6.71 -0.51 -16.93
N VAL A 22 6.74 -1.14 -15.74
CA VAL A 22 5.64 -1.09 -14.77
C VAL A 22 6.09 -0.48 -13.45
N LYS A 23 5.34 0.52 -13.00
CA LYS A 23 5.54 1.20 -11.72
C LYS A 23 4.35 0.93 -10.80
N VAL A 24 4.64 0.62 -9.54
CA VAL A 24 3.64 0.40 -8.51
C VAL A 24 3.73 1.53 -7.48
N ASN A 25 2.66 2.30 -7.33
CA ASN A 25 2.48 3.15 -6.14
C ASN A 25 1.73 2.32 -5.11
N PHE A 26 2.08 2.46 -3.84
CA PHE A 26 1.28 1.95 -2.74
C PHE A 26 1.23 2.95 -1.60
N ASP A 27 0.27 2.75 -0.72
CA ASP A 27 0.02 3.54 0.47
C ASP A 27 -0.73 2.68 1.50
N ALA A 28 -0.72 3.08 2.76
CA ALA A 28 -1.45 2.40 3.82
C ALA A 28 -2.26 3.36 4.71
N ALA A 29 -3.56 3.11 4.80
CA ALA A 29 -4.39 3.71 5.85
C ALA A 29 -4.24 2.91 7.14
N PHE A 30 -3.90 3.55 8.27
CA PHE A 30 -3.77 2.89 9.57
C PHE A 30 -4.74 3.47 10.60
N LYS A 31 -5.44 2.59 11.33
CA LYS A 31 -6.39 2.95 12.39
C LYS A 31 -5.98 2.30 13.72
N PRO A 32 -5.25 3.02 14.59
CA PRO A 32 -4.68 2.45 15.82
C PRO A 32 -5.74 1.99 16.81
N GLN A 33 -6.92 2.63 16.86
CA GLN A 33 -7.97 2.33 17.85
C GLN A 33 -8.51 0.90 17.73
N ILE A 34 -8.47 0.33 16.54
CA ILE A 34 -8.97 -1.01 16.26
C ILE A 34 -7.88 -1.94 15.75
N HIS A 35 -6.62 -1.52 15.78
CA HIS A 35 -5.47 -2.27 15.29
C HIS A 35 -5.66 -2.79 13.85
N GLN A 36 -6.14 -1.92 12.95
CA GLN A 36 -6.36 -2.28 11.55
C GLN A 36 -5.59 -1.36 10.61
N SER A 37 -5.25 -1.88 9.45
CA SER A 37 -4.84 -1.07 8.31
C SER A 37 -5.53 -1.50 7.02
N CYS A 38 -5.44 -0.66 6.00
CA CYS A 38 -5.80 -0.99 4.64
C CYS A 38 -4.66 -0.57 3.73
N SER A 39 -4.10 -1.51 2.99
CA SER A 39 -3.12 -1.24 1.95
C SER A 39 -3.86 -0.88 0.66
N GLY A 40 -3.39 0.14 -0.04
CA GLY A 40 -3.87 0.52 -1.37
C GLY A 40 -2.70 0.55 -2.34
N PHE A 41 -2.94 0.18 -3.60
CA PHE A 41 -1.91 0.25 -4.63
C PHE A 41 -2.49 0.53 -6.01
N VAL A 42 -1.64 1.11 -6.85
CA VAL A 42 -1.92 1.48 -8.24
C VAL A 42 -0.74 1.07 -9.11
N ILE A 43 -1.03 0.25 -10.11
CA ILE A 43 -0.09 -0.25 -11.10
C ILE A 43 -0.24 0.62 -12.34
N ARG A 44 0.86 1.16 -12.86
CA ARG A 44 0.85 2.00 -14.05
C ARG A 44 2.02 1.66 -14.96
N ASN A 45 1.86 1.92 -16.25
CA ASN A 45 2.97 1.85 -17.19
C ASN A 45 3.86 3.11 -17.12
N GLU A 46 4.90 3.16 -17.94
CA GLU A 46 5.87 4.27 -17.96
C GLU A 46 5.27 5.64 -18.28
N ILE A 47 4.22 5.68 -19.13
CA ILE A 47 3.51 6.92 -19.50
C ILE A 47 2.45 7.32 -18.46
N GLY A 48 2.30 6.55 -17.38
CA GLY A 48 1.37 6.83 -16.28
C GLY A 48 -0.04 6.31 -16.48
N LEU A 49 -0.31 5.51 -17.52
CA LEU A 49 -1.61 4.86 -17.70
C LEU A 49 -1.78 3.76 -16.65
N ILE A 50 -2.93 3.77 -15.97
CA ILE A 50 -3.25 2.81 -14.92
C ILE A 50 -3.60 1.46 -15.54
N LEU A 51 -2.79 0.45 -15.24
CA LEU A 51 -2.99 -0.93 -15.67
C LEU A 51 -3.86 -1.71 -14.68
N GLY A 52 -3.87 -1.27 -13.42
CA GLY A 52 -4.66 -1.90 -12.37
C GLY A 52 -4.53 -1.18 -11.03
N SER A 53 -5.41 -1.52 -10.11
CA SER A 53 -5.40 -1.01 -8.75
C SER A 53 -6.05 -2.00 -7.81
N GLY A 54 -5.74 -1.93 -6.53
CA GLY A 54 -6.40 -2.75 -5.53
C GLY A 54 -6.22 -2.22 -4.12
N ALA A 55 -6.94 -2.86 -3.21
CA ALA A 55 -6.85 -2.59 -1.79
C ALA A 55 -6.99 -3.89 -1.00
N VAL A 56 -6.28 -3.98 0.12
CA VAL A 56 -6.29 -5.14 1.01
C VAL A 56 -6.47 -4.65 2.44
N LYS A 57 -7.51 -5.16 3.11
CA LYS A 57 -7.71 -4.91 4.53
C LYS A 57 -6.79 -5.84 5.34
N ASN A 58 -6.11 -5.27 6.33
CA ASN A 58 -5.25 -5.98 7.26
C ASN A 58 -5.76 -5.80 8.69
N ASP A 59 -6.00 -6.91 9.38
CA ASP A 59 -6.34 -6.93 10.80
C ASP A 59 -5.08 -7.16 11.65
N TYR A 60 -5.15 -6.77 12.93
CA TYR A 60 -4.08 -6.97 13.93
C TYR A 60 -2.76 -6.23 13.64
N ILE A 61 -2.86 -5.03 13.07
CA ILE A 61 -1.70 -4.15 12.84
C ILE A 61 -1.54 -3.20 14.01
N SER A 62 -0.35 -3.18 14.62
CA SER A 62 -0.07 -2.38 15.82
C SER A 62 0.61 -1.05 15.53
N TYR A 63 1.22 -0.89 14.34
CA TYR A 63 2.04 0.27 14.00
C TYR A 63 1.79 0.74 12.58
N SER A 64 1.77 2.06 12.37
CA SER A 64 1.68 2.68 11.04
C SER A 64 2.83 2.26 10.14
N PHE A 65 4.05 2.20 10.68
CA PHE A 65 5.22 1.72 9.94
C PHE A 65 5.01 0.30 9.39
N SER A 66 4.44 -0.60 10.20
CA SER A 66 4.13 -1.96 9.75
C SER A 66 3.05 -1.96 8.67
N ALA A 67 2.06 -1.06 8.74
CA ALA A 67 1.03 -0.93 7.71
C ALA A 67 1.64 -0.59 6.33
N GLU A 68 2.57 0.36 6.28
CA GLU A 68 3.29 0.75 5.06
C GLU A 68 4.16 -0.37 4.51
N ALA A 69 4.92 -1.03 5.38
CA ALA A 69 5.75 -2.16 4.99
C ALA A 69 4.92 -3.32 4.42
N ILE A 70 3.72 -3.56 4.98
CA ILE A 70 2.78 -4.57 4.46
C ILE A 70 2.23 -4.14 3.10
N ALA A 71 1.85 -2.88 2.90
CA ALA A 71 1.40 -2.37 1.61
C ALA A 71 2.46 -2.57 0.50
N CYS A 72 3.73 -2.31 0.83
CA CYS A 72 4.87 -2.56 -0.05
C CYS A 72 4.98 -4.03 -0.48
N ILE A 73 4.77 -4.97 0.45
CA ILE A 73 4.87 -6.42 0.19
C ILE A 73 3.65 -6.94 -0.58
N GLN A 74 2.46 -6.39 -0.34
CA GLN A 74 1.21 -6.84 -0.94
C GLN A 74 1.06 -6.37 -2.39
N ALA A 75 1.49 -5.15 -2.70
CA ALA A 75 1.28 -4.56 -4.02
C ALA A 75 1.84 -5.41 -5.18
N PRO A 76 3.06 -5.99 -5.11
CA PRO A 76 3.57 -6.88 -6.16
C PRO A 76 2.86 -8.24 -6.22
N LYS A 77 2.36 -8.75 -5.09
CA LYS A 77 1.71 -10.08 -5.03
C LYS A 77 0.35 -10.09 -5.69
N VAL A 78 -0.42 -9.01 -5.59
CA VAL A 78 -1.71 -8.90 -6.28
C VAL A 78 -1.52 -8.75 -7.80
N CYS A 79 -0.35 -8.32 -8.26
CA CYS A 79 -0.04 -8.29 -9.69
C CYS A 79 0.29 -9.67 -10.29
N GLY A 80 0.64 -10.67 -9.46
CA GLY A 80 1.25 -11.92 -9.92
C GLY A 80 0.48 -13.20 -9.60
N GLY A 81 -0.72 -13.13 -9.01
CA GLY A 81 -1.53 -14.30 -8.66
C GLY A 81 -2.88 -14.28 -9.35
N ASP A 82 -3.10 -15.27 -10.23
CA ASP A 82 -4.38 -15.83 -10.71
C ASP A 82 -5.63 -14.96 -10.42
N GLY A 83 -5.98 -14.03 -11.33
CA GLY A 83 -7.17 -13.21 -11.11
C GLY A 83 -7.45 -12.03 -12.05
N ILE A 84 -6.98 -12.06 -13.30
CA ILE A 84 -7.62 -11.34 -14.42
C ILE A 84 -8.06 -12.37 -15.45
#